data_AF-A0A1I7V2Z1-F1
#
_entry.id   AF-A0A1I7V2Z1-F1
#
_cell.length_a   1.000
_cell.length_b   1.000
_cell.length_c   1.000
_cell.angle_alpha   90.00
_cell.angle_beta   90.00
_cell.angle_gamma   90.00
#
_symmetry.space_group_name_H-M   'P 1'
#
loop_
_entity.id
_entity.type
_entity.pdbx_description
1 polymer ?
#
loop_
_entity_poly.entity_id
_entity_poly.type
_entity_poly.pdbx_seq_one_letter_code
_entity_poly.pdbx_strand_id
1 'polypeptide(L)'
;MMILETIYLLNRKKLAALIRHDSTLGWYTLSTKYQLQENVQSCKVIRPGVIAVGGFTIFIILAECLPILLDVSDSLQAWCNLIFDTMVHTNALVVIPTLTLLMEGFRKVFIHNYRSVVQSIRPKKPARKKSIFVFSTRTENAENEGDVYFKMFNKSVSSEVPRK
;
A
#
# COMPACT_ATOMS: atom_id res chain seq x y z
N MET A 1 -12.43 -2.29 12.45
CA MET A 1 -12.58 -0.92 11.89
C MET A 1 -12.28 0.18 12.88
N MET A 2 -13.06 0.29 13.97
CA MET A 2 -12.94 1.36 14.96
C MET A 2 -11.52 1.49 15.55
N ILE A 3 -10.86 0.37 15.84
CA ILE A 3 -9.51 0.36 16.42
C ILE A 3 -8.48 0.98 15.47
N LEU A 4 -8.51 0.61 14.18
CA LEU A 4 -7.57 1.14 13.18
C LEU A 4 -7.76 2.65 12.95
N GLU A 5 -9.01 3.11 12.88
CA GLU A 5 -9.32 4.55 12.78
C GLU A 5 -8.87 5.32 14.03
N THR A 6 -9.05 4.74 15.21
CA THR A 6 -8.62 5.34 16.48
C THR A 6 -7.10 5.47 16.52
N ILE A 7 -6.38 4.41 16.13
CA ILE A 7 -4.92 4.41 16.04
C ILE A 7 -4.44 5.44 15.00
N TYR A 8 -5.07 5.48 13.83
CA TYR A 8 -4.74 6.46 12.78
C TYR A 8 -4.94 7.90 13.25
N LEU A 9 -6.07 8.21 13.89
CA LEU A 9 -6.38 9.53 14.41
C LEU A 9 -5.41 9.94 15.53
N LEU A 10 -5.08 9.02 16.44
CA LEU A 10 -4.09 9.27 17.50
C LEU A 10 -2.70 9.52 16.93
N ASN A 11 -2.24 8.68 16.00
CA ASN A 11 -0.94 8.84 15.35
C ASN A 11 -0.86 10.14 14.53
N ARG A 12 -1.93 10.50 13.82
CA ARG A 12 -2.02 11.75 13.06
C ARG A 12 -2.02 12.98 13.97
N LYS A 13 -2.75 12.94 15.09
CA LYS A 13 -2.77 14.03 16.09
C LYS A 13 -1.39 14.20 16.73
N LYS A 14 -0.73 13.10 17.12
CA LYS A 14 0.63 13.15 17.68
C LYS A 14 1.64 13.66 16.66
N LEU A 15 1.55 13.26 15.39
CA LEU A 15 2.42 13.76 14.33
C LEU A 15 2.21 15.27 14.08
N ALA A 16 0.96 15.75 14.07
CA ALA A 16 0.65 17.17 13.90
C ALA A 16 1.14 18.03 15.09
N ALA A 17 1.05 17.50 16.30
CA ALA A 17 1.61 18.15 17.50
C ALA A 17 3.14 18.21 17.43
N LEU A 18 3.77 17.14 16.96
CA LEU A 18 5.22 17.05 16.77
C LEU A 18 5.74 18.08 15.77
N ILE A 19 5.07 18.22 14.61
CA ILE A 19 5.43 19.19 13.57
C ILE A 19 5.27 20.64 14.06
N ARG A 20 4.24 20.92 14.87
CA ARG A 20 4.03 22.27 15.43
C ARG A 20 5.06 22.66 16.49
N HIS A 21 5.59 21.68 17.22
CA HIS A 21 6.53 21.89 18.32
C HIS A 21 7.98 21.55 17.96
N ASP A 22 8.28 21.39 16.67
CA ASP A 22 9.59 20.92 16.19
C ASP A 22 10.74 21.85 16.59
N SER A 23 10.46 23.14 16.79
CA SER A 23 11.41 24.15 17.27
C SER A 23 11.53 24.26 18.80
N THR A 24 10.59 23.69 19.56
CA THR A 24 10.52 23.82 21.04
C THR A 24 10.79 22.50 21.77
N LEU A 25 10.61 21.35 21.12
CA LEU A 25 10.78 20.03 21.72
C LEU A 25 11.96 19.28 21.09
N GLY A 26 13.18 19.58 21.57
CA GLY A 26 14.37 18.75 21.36
C GLY A 26 14.33 17.36 22.04
N TRP A 27 13.15 16.92 22.51
CA TRP A 27 12.95 15.71 23.32
C TRP A 27 12.54 14.48 22.51
N TYR A 28 12.15 14.65 21.25
CA TYR A 28 11.82 13.51 20.39
C TYR A 28 13.02 13.10 19.56
N THR A 29 13.54 11.91 19.84
CA THR A 29 14.56 11.26 19.01
C THR A 29 14.08 11.19 17.57
N LEU A 30 15.00 11.38 16.63
CA LEU A 30 14.75 11.30 15.18
C LEU A 30 13.96 10.02 14.83
N SER A 31 14.30 8.90 15.48
CA SER A 31 13.63 7.60 15.37
C SER A 31 12.13 7.65 15.65
N THR A 32 11.69 8.35 16.69
CA THR A 32 10.26 8.45 17.06
C THR A 32 9.47 9.22 16.00
N LYS A 33 10.10 10.22 15.35
CA LYS A 33 9.48 10.97 14.24
C LYS A 33 9.26 10.07 13.02
N TYR A 34 10.26 9.26 12.68
CA TYR A 34 10.19 8.30 11.58
C TYR A 34 9.12 7.24 11.82
N GLN A 35 9.12 6.62 13.00
CA GLN A 35 8.12 5.60 13.36
C GLN A 35 6.68 6.16 13.27
N LEU A 36 6.46 7.41 13.70
CA LEU A 36 5.14 8.03 13.59
C LEU A 36 4.75 8.32 12.12
N GLN A 37 5.67 8.84 11.32
CA GLN A 37 5.41 9.12 9.90
C GLN A 37 5.10 7.84 9.13
N GLU A 38 5.89 6.78 9.36
CA GLU A 38 5.70 5.49 8.73
C GLU A 38 4.38 4.84 9.17
N ASN A 39 4.03 4.88 10.46
CA ASN A 39 2.76 4.35 10.96
C ASN A 39 1.54 5.06 10.37
N VAL A 40 1.59 6.39 10.19
CA VAL A 40 0.52 7.16 9.54
C VAL A 40 0.40 6.79 8.06
N GLN A 41 1.51 6.62 7.37
CA GLN A 41 1.54 6.23 5.96
C GLN A 41 1.03 4.79 5.77
N SER A 42 1.47 3.84 6.60
CA SER A 42 1.02 2.46 6.60
C SER A 42 -0.48 2.35 6.88
N CYS A 43 -0.99 3.08 7.88
CA CYS A 43 -2.43 3.14 8.14
C CYS A 43 -3.22 3.72 6.96
N LYS A 44 -2.69 4.71 6.24
CA LYS A 44 -3.34 5.30 5.06
C LYS A 44 -3.50 4.29 3.91
N VAL A 45 -2.55 3.38 3.75
CA VAL A 45 -2.59 2.31 2.73
C VAL A 45 -3.50 1.16 3.17
N ILE A 46 -3.44 0.77 4.44
CA ILE A 46 -4.23 -0.35 4.98
C ILE A 46 -5.72 0.00 5.07
N ARG A 47 -6.07 1.26 5.38
CA ARG A 47 -7.44 1.73 5.57
C ARG A 47 -8.40 1.40 4.41
N PRO A 48 -8.14 1.78 3.15
CA PRO A 48 -9.03 1.44 2.03
C PRO A 48 -9.14 -0.08 1.82
N GLY A 49 -8.05 -0.83 2.04
CA GLY A 49 -8.08 -2.31 1.93
C GLY A 49 -8.98 -2.94 2.98
N VAL A 50 -8.85 -2.52 4.24
CA VAL A 50 -9.71 -3.01 5.32
C VAL A 50 -11.16 -2.60 5.07
N ILE A 51 -11.42 -1.40 4.54
CA ILE A 51 -12.80 -0.92 4.26
C ILE A 51 -13.44 -1.73 3.14
N ALA A 52 -12.70 -1.97 2.05
CA ALA A 52 -13.17 -2.77 0.93
C ALA A 52 -13.47 -4.21 1.36
N VAL A 53 -12.54 -4.86 2.08
CA VAL A 53 -12.72 -6.26 2.54
C VAL A 53 -13.83 -6.37 3.58
N GLY A 54 -13.88 -5.44 4.54
CA GLY A 54 -14.92 -5.40 5.56
C GLY A 54 -16.31 -5.16 4.97
N GLY A 55 -16.44 -4.21 4.05
CA GLY A 55 -17.69 -3.93 3.35
C GLY A 55 -18.15 -5.10 2.49
N PHE A 56 -17.24 -5.75 1.77
CA PHE A 56 -17.53 -6.94 0.98
C PHE A 56 -18.02 -8.12 1.84
N THR A 57 -17.41 -8.32 3.01
CA THR A 57 -17.83 -9.37 3.96
C THR A 57 -19.26 -9.11 4.48
N ILE A 58 -19.57 -7.86 4.83
CA ILE A 58 -20.93 -7.49 5.28
C ILE A 58 -21.94 -7.69 4.14
N PHE A 59 -21.59 -7.32 2.91
CA PHE A 59 -22.45 -7.51 1.75
C PHE A 59 -22.76 -8.99 1.50
N ILE A 60 -21.75 -9.86 1.61
CA ILE A 60 -21.89 -11.32 1.53
C ILE A 60 -22.88 -11.84 2.58
N ILE A 61 -22.72 -11.43 3.84
CA ILE A 61 -23.62 -11.85 4.93
C ILE A 61 -25.05 -11.37 4.67
N LEU A 62 -25.22 -10.11 4.24
CA LEU A 62 -26.54 -9.59 3.89
C LEU A 62 -27.17 -10.36 2.72
N ALA A 63 -26.38 -10.73 1.70
CA ALA A 63 -26.89 -11.47 0.55
C ALA A 63 -27.43 -12.87 0.92
N GLU A 64 -26.88 -13.54 1.93
CA GLU A 64 -27.43 -14.80 2.44
C GLU A 64 -28.60 -14.60 3.41
N CYS A 65 -28.51 -13.60 4.29
CA CYS A 65 -29.52 -13.42 5.34
C CYS A 65 -30.81 -12.76 4.81
N LEU A 66 -30.74 -11.87 3.81
CA LEU A 66 -31.93 -11.15 3.29
C LEU A 66 -33.02 -12.08 2.72
N PRO A 67 -32.70 -13.08 1.87
CA PRO A 67 -33.69 -13.97 1.29
C PRO A 67 -34.41 -14.82 2.35
N ILE A 68 -33.68 -15.22 3.40
CA ILE A 68 -34.23 -15.99 4.53
C ILE A 68 -35.17 -15.12 5.37
N LEU A 69 -34.84 -13.84 5.56
CA LEU A 69 -35.65 -12.91 6.37
C LEU A 69 -36.92 -12.42 5.67
N LEU A 70 -36.92 -12.40 4.33
CA LEU A 70 -38.02 -11.90 3.50
C LEU A 70 -38.98 -13.00 3.02
N ASP A 71 -38.76 -14.26 3.42
CA ASP A 71 -39.56 -15.44 3.05
C ASP A 71 -39.83 -15.49 1.53
N VAL A 72 -38.76 -15.28 0.76
CA VAL A 72 -38.80 -15.19 -0.70
C VAL A 72 -38.99 -16.60 -1.28
N SER A 73 -39.68 -16.71 -2.41
CA SER A 73 -39.97 -18.01 -3.03
C SER A 73 -38.72 -18.89 -3.22
N ASP A 74 -38.89 -20.21 -3.07
CA ASP A 74 -37.81 -21.21 -3.15
C ASP A 74 -36.92 -21.05 -4.39
N SER A 75 -37.52 -20.70 -5.53
CA SER A 75 -36.81 -20.44 -6.78
C SER A 75 -35.85 -19.24 -6.67
N LEU A 76 -36.30 -18.14 -6.07
CA LEU A 76 -35.49 -16.94 -5.86
C LEU A 76 -34.38 -17.18 -4.83
N GLN A 77 -34.66 -17.97 -3.78
CA GLN A 77 -33.66 -18.36 -2.81
C GLN A 77 -32.54 -19.21 -3.44
N ALA A 78 -32.88 -20.15 -4.32
CA ALA A 78 -31.90 -20.93 -5.07
C ALA A 78 -31.00 -20.05 -5.97
N TRP A 79 -31.58 -19.05 -6.64
CA TRP A 79 -30.81 -18.08 -7.43
C TRP A 79 -29.89 -17.21 -6.57
N CYS A 80 -30.36 -16.76 -5.40
CA CYS A 80 -29.54 -16.00 -4.45
C CYS A 80 -28.36 -16.84 -3.94
N ASN A 81 -28.59 -18.10 -3.58
CA ASN A 81 -27.53 -19.01 -3.14
C ASN A 81 -26.51 -19.27 -4.25
N LEU A 82 -26.95 -19.44 -5.51
CA LEU A 82 -26.05 -19.60 -6.65
C LEU A 82 -25.17 -18.35 -6.84
N ILE A 83 -25.77 -17.15 -6.80
CA ILE A 83 -25.04 -15.88 -6.91
C ILE A 83 -24.02 -15.76 -5.79
N PHE A 84 -24.41 -16.11 -4.56
CA PHE A 84 -23.54 -16.11 -3.41
C PHE A 84 -22.34 -17.04 -3.59
N ASP A 85 -22.59 -18.31 -3.94
CA ASP A 85 -21.53 -19.31 -4.13
C ASP A 85 -20.53 -18.85 -5.19
N THR A 86 -21.05 -18.27 -6.27
CA THR A 86 -20.23 -17.71 -7.36
C THR A 86 -19.40 -16.52 -6.88
N MET A 87 -19.95 -15.62 -6.04
CA MET A 87 -19.21 -14.49 -5.47
C MET A 87 -18.11 -14.93 -4.51
N VAL A 88 -18.34 -15.96 -3.69
CA VAL A 88 -17.33 -16.51 -2.78
C VAL A 88 -16.16 -17.10 -3.57
N HIS A 89 -16.45 -17.87 -4.62
CA HIS A 89 -15.42 -18.52 -5.44
C HIS A 89 -14.65 -17.52 -6.33
N THR A 90 -15.29 -16.42 -6.73
CA THR A 90 -14.65 -15.35 -7.53
C THR A 90 -13.94 -14.30 -6.68
N ASN A 91 -14.00 -14.37 -5.34
CA ASN A 91 -13.35 -13.43 -4.43
C ASN A 91 -11.83 -13.30 -4.67
N ALA A 92 -11.15 -14.41 -5.00
CA ALA A 92 -9.73 -14.39 -5.33
C ALA A 92 -9.40 -13.50 -6.55
N LEU A 93 -10.31 -13.42 -7.53
CA LEU A 93 -10.16 -12.56 -8.70
C LEU A 93 -10.32 -11.07 -8.38
N VAL A 94 -10.91 -10.73 -7.24
CA VAL A 94 -11.06 -9.34 -6.78
C VAL A 94 -9.93 -8.97 -5.81
N VAL A 95 -9.62 -9.85 -4.86
CA VAL A 95 -8.61 -9.62 -3.82
C VAL A 95 -7.21 -9.50 -4.42
N ILE A 96 -6.85 -10.38 -5.36
CA ILE A 96 -5.50 -10.41 -5.93
C ILE A 96 -5.18 -9.10 -6.70
N PRO A 97 -6.03 -8.60 -7.62
CA PRO A 97 -5.80 -7.31 -8.26
C PRO A 97 -5.82 -6.15 -7.25
N THR A 98 -6.72 -6.19 -6.28
CA THR A 98 -6.83 -5.12 -5.27
C THR A 98 -5.54 -4.99 -4.47
N LEU A 99 -5.00 -6.10 -3.94
CA LEU A 99 -3.71 -6.12 -3.24
C LEU A 99 -2.55 -5.70 -4.15
N THR A 100 -2.53 -6.19 -5.39
CA THR A 100 -1.48 -5.87 -6.37
C THR A 100 -1.47 -4.38 -6.73
N LEU A 101 -2.63 -3.71 -6.78
CA LEU A 101 -2.75 -2.29 -7.10
C LEU A 101 -2.50 -1.39 -5.88
N LEU A 102 -2.96 -1.78 -4.69
CA LEU A 102 -2.81 -1.00 -3.47
C LEU A 102 -1.38 -1.04 -2.90
N MET A 103 -0.67 -2.16 -3.06
CA MET A 103 0.68 -2.30 -2.54
C MET A 103 1.71 -2.00 -3.63
N GLU A 104 2.39 -0.85 -3.52
CA GLU A 104 3.37 -0.42 -4.52
C GLU A 104 4.54 -1.39 -4.68
N GLY A 105 4.94 -2.07 -3.61
CA GLY A 105 5.97 -3.12 -3.64
C GLY A 105 5.54 -4.30 -4.52
N PHE A 106 4.34 -4.84 -4.30
CA PHE A 106 3.78 -5.91 -5.12
C PHE A 106 3.58 -5.48 -6.58
N ARG A 107 3.10 -4.25 -6.81
CA ARG A 107 2.96 -3.69 -8.17
C ARG A 107 4.29 -3.69 -8.93
N LYS A 108 5.39 -3.25 -8.28
CA LYS A 108 6.72 -3.20 -8.89
C LYS A 108 7.23 -4.60 -9.26
N VAL A 109 7.10 -5.56 -8.35
CA VAL A 109 7.49 -6.96 -8.57
C VAL A 109 6.64 -7.61 -9.66
N PHE A 110 5.32 -7.40 -9.62
CA PHE A 110 4.38 -7.92 -10.60
C PHE A 110 4.70 -7.40 -12.01
N ILE A 111 4.91 -6.09 -12.17
CA ILE A 111 5.28 -5.50 -13.47
C ILE A 111 6.63 -6.01 -13.95
N HIS A 112 7.60 -6.19 -13.06
CA HIS A 112 8.92 -6.73 -13.41
C HIS A 112 8.81 -8.17 -13.93
N ASN A 113 8.13 -9.04 -13.19
CA ASN A 113 7.92 -10.44 -13.58
C ASN A 113 7.06 -10.56 -14.84
N TYR A 114 5.99 -9.77 -14.95
CA TYR A 114 5.16 -9.73 -16.15
C TYR A 114 5.97 -9.31 -17.38
N ARG A 115 6.80 -8.28 -17.28
CA ARG A 115 7.71 -7.88 -18.37
C ARG A 115 8.71 -8.98 -18.72
N SER A 116 9.26 -9.66 -17.72
CA SER A 116 10.19 -10.79 -17.92
C SER A 116 9.53 -11.94 -18.68
N VAL A 117 8.31 -12.32 -18.28
CA VAL A 117 7.50 -13.35 -18.94
C VAL A 117 7.13 -12.94 -20.38
N VAL A 118 6.65 -11.72 -20.58
CA VAL A 118 6.31 -11.20 -21.92
C VAL A 118 7.55 -11.14 -22.83
N GLN A 119 8.72 -10.83 -22.28
CA GLN A 119 9.98 -10.87 -23.03
C GLN A 119 10.44 -12.29 -23.35
N SER A 120 10.15 -13.27 -22.47
CA SER A 120 10.43 -14.69 -22.72
C SER A 120 9.53 -15.28 -23.81
N ILE A 121 8.31 -14.79 -23.96
CA ILE A 121 7.34 -15.27 -24.95
C ILE A 121 7.50 -14.55 -26.30
N ARG A 122 8.01 -13.31 -26.31
CA ARG A 122 8.32 -12.60 -27.56
C ARG A 122 9.56 -13.21 -28.23
N PRO A 123 9.53 -13.51 -29.53
CA PRO A 123 10.72 -13.94 -30.25
C PRO A 123 11.79 -12.84 -30.14
N LYS A 124 12.99 -13.23 -29.68
CA LYS A 124 14.15 -12.34 -29.59
C LYS A 124 14.43 -11.75 -30.97
N LYS A 125 14.11 -10.47 -31.18
CA LYS A 125 14.65 -9.73 -32.33
C LYS A 125 16.18 -9.79 -32.26
N PRO A 126 16.89 -9.94 -33.40
CA PRO A 126 18.35 -10.03 -33.39
C PRO A 126 18.92 -8.82 -32.66
N ALA A 127 19.81 -9.09 -31.71
CA ALA A 127 20.38 -8.10 -30.83
C ALA A 127 21.11 -7.03 -31.66
N ARG A 128 20.54 -5.83 -31.75
CA ARG A 128 21.27 -4.65 -32.22
C ARG A 128 22.42 -4.43 -31.25
N LYS A 129 23.66 -4.63 -31.70
CA LYS A 129 24.90 -4.40 -30.94
C LYS A 129 24.79 -3.05 -30.22
N LYS A 130 24.56 -3.07 -28.91
CA LYS A 130 24.70 -1.89 -28.05
C LYS A 130 26.14 -1.87 -27.59
N SER A 131 26.78 -0.72 -27.76
CA SER A 131 28.17 -0.46 -27.37
C SER A 131 28.44 -0.88 -25.93
N ILE A 132 29.63 -1.44 -25.73
CA ILE A 132 30.17 -1.93 -24.45
C ILE A 132 30.25 -0.82 -23.39
N PHE A 133 30.26 0.45 -23.81
CA PHE A 133 30.16 1.59 -22.90
C PHE A 133 28.70 1.98 -22.70
N VAL A 134 28.07 1.38 -21.69
CA VAL A 134 26.89 1.94 -21.04
C VAL A 134 27.40 2.62 -19.77
N PHE A 135 27.60 3.93 -19.82
CA PHE A 135 27.60 4.72 -18.59
C PHE A 135 26.22 4.53 -17.96
N SER A 136 26.16 3.80 -16.84
CA SER A 136 24.94 3.54 -16.10
C SER A 136 24.47 4.82 -15.40
N THR A 137 23.95 5.77 -16.15
CA THR A 137 23.17 6.88 -15.59
C THR A 137 21.77 6.37 -15.23
N ARG A 138 21.68 5.38 -14.32
CA ARG A 138 20.40 4.96 -13.76
C ARG A 138 20.51 4.14 -12.47
N THR A 139 21.26 4.67 -11.50
CA THR A 139 21.11 4.28 -10.09
C THR A 139 20.81 5.51 -9.24
N GLU A 140 20.05 6.48 -9.78
CA GLU A 140 19.53 7.63 -8.99
C GLU A 140 18.10 7.39 -8.47
N ASN A 141 17.41 6.34 -8.91
CA ASN A 141 16.01 6.08 -8.50
C ASN A 141 15.84 4.83 -7.63
N ALA A 142 16.94 4.17 -7.27
CA ALA A 142 16.98 3.32 -6.10
C ALA A 142 17.57 4.19 -4.99
N GLU A 143 16.76 5.11 -4.45
CA GLU A 143 17.06 5.68 -3.13
C GLU A 143 17.09 4.48 -2.17
N ASN A 144 18.29 3.95 -1.94
CA ASN A 144 18.55 3.06 -0.82
C ASN A 144 18.01 3.79 0.40
N GLU A 145 17.15 3.14 1.18
CA GLU A 145 16.54 3.75 2.37
C GLU A 145 17.62 4.36 3.31
N GLY A 146 18.83 3.80 3.30
CA GLY A 146 20.01 4.36 3.97
C GLY A 146 20.44 5.76 3.49
N ASP A 147 20.33 6.08 2.20
CA ASP A 147 20.70 7.41 1.67
C ASP A 147 19.72 8.49 2.10
N VAL A 148 18.45 8.13 2.32
CA VAL A 148 17.44 9.04 2.87
C VAL A 148 17.78 9.42 4.32
N TYR A 149 18.28 8.46 5.12
CA TYR A 149 18.76 8.71 6.48
C TYR A 149 19.95 9.67 6.51
N PHE A 150 20.97 9.45 5.67
CA PHE A 150 22.16 10.30 5.63
C PHE A 150 21.86 11.71 5.09
N LYS A 151 20.98 11.82 4.10
CA LYS A 151 20.60 13.11 3.51
C LYS A 151 19.83 14.00 4.49
N MET A 152 19.01 13.41 5.37
CA MET A 152 18.30 14.16 6.42
C MET A 152 19.20 14.46 7.63
N PHE A 153 20.08 13.54 8.03
CA PHE A 153 21.08 13.79 9.07
C PHE A 153 21.98 14.98 8.70
N ASN A 154 22.51 15.00 7.48
CA ASN A 154 23.32 16.12 7.00
C ASN A 154 22.53 17.44 6.96
N LYS A 155 21.22 17.38 6.70
CA LYS A 155 20.34 18.56 6.70
C LYS A 155 20.11 19.10 8.11
N SER A 156 20.03 18.24 9.13
CA SER A 156 19.92 18.66 10.54
C SER A 156 21.24 19.17 11.13
N VAL A 157 22.38 18.62 10.71
CA VAL A 157 23.70 19.08 11.19
C VAL A 157 24.13 20.39 10.51
N SER A 158 23.78 20.59 9.23
CA SER A 158 24.14 21.81 8.50
C SER A 158 23.38 23.06 8.95
N SER A 159 22.23 22.90 9.63
CA SER A 159 21.49 24.04 10.20
C SER A 159 22.11 24.62 11.48
N GLU A 160 23.08 23.92 12.09
CA GLU A 160 23.71 24.34 13.35
C GLU A 160 25.10 24.98 13.18
N VAL A 161 25.64 25.10 11.96
CA VAL A 161 26.95 25.73 11.74
C VAL A 161 26.76 27.23 11.54
N PRO A 162 27.09 28.11 12.52
CA PRO A 162 27.17 29.53 12.26
C PRO A 162 28.39 29.74 11.38
N ARG A 163 28.19 30.37 10.22
CA ARG A 163 29.31 30.88 9.41
C ARG A 163 30.12 31.82 10.29
N LYS A 164 31.32 31.39 10.68
CA LYS A 164 32.40 32.28 11.11
C LYS A 164 32.98 32.97 9.89
#